data_AF-A0A2G2D3C1-F1
#
_entry.id   AF-A0A2G2D3C1-F1
#
_cell.length_a   1.000
_cell.length_b   1.000
_cell.length_c   1.000
_cell.angle_alpha   90.00
_cell.angle_beta   90.00
_cell.angle_gamma   90.00
#
_symmetry.space_group_name_H-M   'P 1'
#
loop_
_entity.id
_entity.type
_entity.pdbx_description
1 polymer ?
#
loop_
_entity_poly.entity_id
_entity_poly.type
_entity_poly.pdbx_seq_one_letter_code
_entity_poly.pdbx_strand_id
1 'polypeptide(L)'
;MRPACEGRMMARHTAIINIARVQLGIEEDDYRALLKNTVGKDSLRSMTPGELDRVIEALKARGFKMNRGNKTRASSKPYVRLIWALWRSCAQKGVVDDGSKAALRSFVTKRTGKTDPEFLTYGEATPVIEALKAMEARG
;
A
#
# COMPACT_ATOMS: atom_id res chain seq x y z
N MET A 1 -3.28 -30.06 13.80
CA MET A 1 -3.02 -29.55 12.43
C MET A 1 -4.14 -28.56 12.07
N ARG A 2 -4.01 -27.44 11.34
CA ARG A 2 -2.87 -26.73 10.72
C ARG A 2 -2.76 -25.25 11.24
N PRO A 3 -2.73 -24.99 12.57
CA PRO A 3 -3.23 -23.73 13.14
C PRO A 3 -2.47 -22.44 12.73
N ALA A 4 -1.21 -22.54 12.28
CA ALA A 4 -0.37 -21.38 11.99
C ALA A 4 -0.73 -20.60 10.70
N CYS A 5 -1.38 -21.22 9.71
CA CYS A 5 -1.79 -20.52 8.49
C CYS A 5 -3.10 -19.75 8.70
N GLU A 6 -4.02 -20.30 9.48
CA GLU A 6 -5.34 -19.72 9.71
C GLU A 6 -5.26 -18.43 10.52
N GLY A 7 -4.47 -18.41 11.61
CA GLY A 7 -4.29 -17.20 12.43
C GLY A 7 -3.76 -15.98 11.67
N ARG A 8 -2.81 -16.17 10.74
CA ARG A 8 -2.35 -15.09 9.85
C ARG A 8 -3.41 -14.65 8.85
N MET A 9 -4.28 -15.57 8.42
CA MET A 9 -5.41 -15.25 7.55
C MET A 9 -6.50 -14.47 8.30
N MET A 10 -6.80 -14.81 9.56
CA MET A 10 -7.76 -14.03 10.37
C MET A 10 -7.28 -12.60 10.61
N ALA A 11 -6.01 -12.42 10.98
CA ALA A 11 -5.44 -11.12 11.27
C ALA A 11 -5.57 -10.11 10.11
N ARG A 12 -5.41 -10.56 8.85
CA ARG A 12 -5.63 -9.69 7.68
C ARG A 12 -7.10 -9.30 7.52
N HIS A 13 -8.05 -10.22 7.73
CA HIS A 13 -9.48 -9.94 7.55
C HIS A 13 -9.98 -8.96 8.62
N THR A 14 -9.63 -9.19 9.90
CA THR A 14 -9.95 -8.26 11.00
C THR A 14 -9.41 -6.85 10.72
N ALA A 15 -8.17 -6.73 10.22
CA ALA A 15 -7.61 -5.43 9.86
C ALA A 15 -8.38 -4.76 8.70
N ILE A 16 -8.76 -5.52 7.65
CA ILE A 16 -9.55 -5.01 6.52
C ILE A 16 -10.92 -4.52 6.98
N ILE A 17 -11.61 -5.30 7.81
CA ILE A 17 -12.95 -4.98 8.30
C ILE A 17 -12.92 -3.71 9.18
N ASN A 18 -11.91 -3.56 10.06
CA ASN A 18 -11.74 -2.33 10.84
C ASN A 18 -11.45 -1.11 9.96
N ILE A 19 -10.64 -1.25 8.89
CA ILE A 19 -10.41 -0.18 7.91
C ILE A 19 -11.71 0.16 7.16
N ALA A 20 -12.52 -0.84 6.80
CA ALA A 20 -13.80 -0.64 6.13
C ALA A 20 -14.81 0.10 7.00
N ARG A 21 -14.92 -0.26 8.30
CA ARG A 21 -15.73 0.45 9.30
C ARG A 21 -15.37 1.95 9.34
N VAL A 22 -14.07 2.27 9.43
CA VAL A 22 -13.58 3.66 9.44
C VAL A 22 -13.85 4.39 8.12
N GLN A 23 -13.63 3.75 6.97
CA GLN A 23 -13.88 4.37 5.66
C GLN A 23 -15.36 4.63 5.38
N LEU A 24 -16.26 3.79 5.88
CA LEU A 24 -17.70 3.92 5.70
C LEU A 24 -18.37 4.76 6.81
N GLY A 25 -17.62 5.20 7.83
CA GLY A 25 -18.17 5.95 8.96
C GLY A 25 -19.16 5.15 9.83
N ILE A 26 -19.08 3.82 9.79
CA ILE A 26 -20.03 2.95 10.50
C ILE A 26 -19.68 2.94 12.00
N GLU A 27 -20.65 3.34 12.82
CA GLU A 27 -20.52 3.30 14.28
C GLU A 27 -20.51 1.85 14.81
N GLU A 28 -20.11 1.64 16.07
CA GLU A 28 -19.95 0.28 16.58
C GLU A 28 -21.26 -0.51 16.67
N ASP A 29 -22.39 0.17 16.89
CA ASP A 29 -23.69 -0.49 16.99
C ASP A 29 -24.19 -1.00 15.63
N ASP A 30 -24.24 -0.14 14.60
CA ASP A 30 -24.59 -0.53 13.23
C ASP A 30 -23.63 -1.60 12.68
N TYR A 31 -22.35 -1.52 13.05
CA TYR A 31 -21.36 -2.55 12.75
C TYR A 31 -21.67 -3.89 13.44
N ARG A 32 -22.05 -3.90 14.74
CA ARG A 32 -22.49 -5.13 15.44
C ARG A 32 -23.79 -5.68 14.85
N ALA A 33 -24.72 -4.82 14.43
CA ALA A 33 -25.94 -5.21 13.74
C ALA A 33 -25.64 -5.86 12.38
N LEU A 34 -24.71 -5.30 11.60
CA LEU A 34 -24.21 -5.84 10.33
C LEU A 34 -23.59 -7.24 10.52
N LEU A 35 -22.72 -7.42 11.53
CA LEU A 35 -22.13 -8.73 11.84
C LEU A 35 -23.19 -9.77 12.25
N LYS A 36 -24.13 -9.39 13.13
CA LYS A 36 -25.25 -10.27 13.53
C LYS A 36 -26.16 -10.63 12.36
N ASN A 37 -26.47 -9.69 11.48
CA ASN A 37 -27.31 -9.94 10.31
C ASN A 37 -26.61 -10.83 9.26
N THR A 38 -25.30 -10.65 9.05
CA THR A 38 -24.55 -11.38 8.02
C THR A 38 -24.10 -12.78 8.47
N VAL A 39 -23.76 -12.93 9.76
CA VAL A 39 -23.07 -14.13 10.29
C VAL A 39 -23.72 -14.69 11.57
N GLY A 40 -24.56 -13.92 12.26
CA GLY A 40 -25.15 -14.32 13.55
C GLY A 40 -24.19 -14.25 14.74
N LYS A 41 -22.97 -13.73 14.56
CA LYS A 41 -21.92 -13.65 15.59
C LYS A 41 -21.49 -12.20 15.82
N ASP A 42 -21.24 -11.84 17.08
CA ASP A 42 -20.71 -10.54 17.50
C ASP A 42 -19.18 -10.44 17.40
N SER A 43 -18.47 -11.55 17.51
CA SER A 43 -17.00 -11.57 17.67
C SER A 43 -16.27 -12.08 16.42
N LEU A 44 -15.45 -11.19 15.83
CA LEU A 44 -14.53 -11.51 14.73
C LEU A 44 -13.52 -12.63 15.06
N ARG A 45 -13.23 -12.89 16.35
CA ARG A 45 -12.32 -13.96 16.79
C ARG A 45 -12.96 -15.35 16.76
N SER A 46 -14.30 -15.42 16.72
CA SER A 46 -15.08 -16.67 16.67
C SER A 46 -15.61 -16.98 15.25
N MET A 47 -15.16 -16.22 14.24
CA MET A 47 -15.53 -16.39 12.84
C MET A 47 -14.48 -17.23 12.09
N THR A 48 -14.98 -18.13 11.25
CA THR A 48 -14.21 -18.90 10.25
C THR A 48 -13.81 -17.99 9.08
N PRO A 49 -12.81 -18.35 8.25
CA PRO A 49 -12.32 -17.43 7.23
C PRO A 49 -13.34 -17.18 6.12
N GLY A 50 -14.27 -18.11 5.88
CA GLY A 50 -15.38 -17.92 4.93
C GLY A 50 -16.49 -16.98 5.43
N GLU A 51 -16.73 -16.94 6.74
CA GLU A 51 -17.65 -15.95 7.35
C GLU A 51 -17.07 -14.53 7.25
N LEU A 52 -15.76 -14.37 7.45
CA LEU A 52 -15.07 -13.08 7.32
C LEU A 52 -15.06 -12.56 5.88
N ASP A 53 -14.94 -13.45 4.88
CA ASP A 53 -14.99 -13.04 3.47
C ASP A 53 -16.39 -12.51 3.10
N ARG A 54 -17.46 -13.19 3.55
CA ARG A 54 -18.85 -12.70 3.41
C ARG A 54 -19.08 -11.31 4.03
N VAL A 55 -18.53 -11.05 5.22
CA VAL A 55 -18.59 -9.72 5.85
C VAL A 55 -17.86 -8.68 4.98
N ILE A 56 -16.71 -9.03 4.42
CA ILE A 56 -15.97 -8.15 3.50
C ILE A 56 -16.75 -7.92 2.20
N GLU A 57 -17.48 -8.90 1.66
CA GLU A 57 -18.37 -8.73 0.52
C GLU A 57 -19.55 -7.79 0.83
N ALA A 58 -20.21 -7.96 1.99
CA ALA A 58 -21.27 -7.05 2.43
C ALA A 58 -20.77 -5.60 2.61
N LEU A 59 -19.54 -5.43 3.10
CA LEU A 59 -18.88 -4.11 3.22
C LEU A 59 -18.54 -3.53 1.84
N LYS A 60 -18.03 -4.33 0.89
CA LYS A 60 -17.80 -3.90 -0.51
C LYS A 60 -19.10 -3.44 -1.17
N ALA A 61 -20.20 -4.17 -0.97
CA ALA A 61 -21.53 -3.81 -1.49
C ALA A 61 -22.04 -2.47 -0.89
N ARG A 62 -21.74 -2.21 0.39
CA ARG A 62 -21.95 -0.90 1.04
C ARG A 62 -20.99 0.22 0.57
N GLY A 63 -20.12 -0.04 -0.40
CA GLY A 63 -19.22 0.96 -0.98
C GLY A 63 -17.76 0.91 -0.51
N PHE A 64 -17.36 -0.09 0.31
CA PHE A 64 -15.97 -0.25 0.70
C PHE A 64 -15.08 -0.60 -0.50
N LYS A 65 -14.41 0.41 -1.05
CA LYS A 65 -13.35 0.23 -2.04
C LYS A 65 -12.09 -0.21 -1.30
N MET A 66 -11.84 -1.52 -1.31
CA MET A 66 -10.56 -2.10 -0.88
C MET A 66 -9.42 -1.53 -1.73
N ASN A 67 -8.91 -0.37 -1.35
CA ASN A 67 -7.74 0.22 -1.95
C ASN A 67 -6.57 -0.70 -1.60
N ARG A 68 -6.18 -1.57 -2.55
CA ARG A 68 -4.91 -2.32 -2.53
C ARG A 68 -3.76 -1.34 -2.78
N GLY A 69 -3.72 -0.27 -1.98
CA GLY A 69 -2.68 0.73 -1.99
C GLY A 69 -1.37 -0.01 -1.84
N ASN A 70 -0.60 -0.03 -2.93
CA ASN A 70 0.57 -0.89 -3.05
C ASN A 70 1.58 -0.40 -2.02
N LYS A 71 1.58 -1.03 -0.83
CA LYS A 71 2.39 -0.68 0.33
C LYS A 71 3.81 -1.15 0.07
N THR A 72 4.39 -0.57 -0.97
CA THR A 72 5.78 -0.69 -1.38
C THR A 72 6.59 -0.38 -0.13
N ARG A 73 7.26 -1.40 0.42
CA ARG A 73 8.11 -1.20 1.60
C ARG A 73 9.07 -0.06 1.29
N ALA A 74 9.14 0.93 2.18
CA ALA A 74 10.21 1.90 2.11
C ALA A 74 11.53 1.14 2.21
N SER A 75 12.39 1.27 1.20
CA SER A 75 13.68 0.57 1.18
C SER A 75 14.53 1.02 2.37
N SER A 76 15.23 0.08 3.01
CA SER A 76 16.10 0.38 4.16
C SER A 76 17.26 1.31 3.82
N LYS A 77 17.59 1.44 2.53
CA LYS A 77 18.69 2.28 2.01
C LYS A 77 18.29 3.77 1.99
N PRO A 78 19.01 4.68 2.69
CA PRO A 78 18.61 6.09 2.78
C PRO A 78 18.69 6.82 1.43
N TYR A 79 19.70 6.53 0.60
CA TYR A 79 19.83 7.09 -0.74
C TYR A 79 18.68 6.66 -1.68
N VAL A 80 18.18 5.43 -1.54
CA VAL A 80 17.00 4.96 -2.29
C VAL A 80 15.77 5.76 -1.87
N ARG A 81 15.55 5.96 -0.57
CA ARG A 81 14.46 6.82 -0.07
C ARG A 81 14.56 8.26 -0.57
N LEU A 82 15.77 8.82 -0.68
CA LEU A 82 15.99 10.16 -1.23
C LEU A 82 15.63 10.24 -2.73
N ILE A 83 16.06 9.26 -3.53
CA ILE A 83 15.69 9.13 -4.95
C ILE A 83 14.15 9.11 -5.11
N TRP A 84 13.45 8.35 -4.27
CA TRP A 84 11.98 8.31 -4.24
C TRP A 84 11.33 9.66 -3.90
N ALA A 85 11.89 10.39 -2.93
CA ALA A 85 11.39 11.70 -2.53
C ALA A 85 11.58 12.74 -3.65
N LEU A 86 12.78 12.81 -4.22
CA LEU A 86 13.10 13.74 -5.32
C LEU A 86 12.27 13.46 -6.58
N TRP A 87 12.05 12.18 -6.95
CA TRP A 87 11.17 11.84 -8.07
C TRP A 87 9.74 12.35 -7.87
N ARG A 88 9.21 12.18 -6.64
CA ARG A 88 7.86 12.65 -6.29
C ARG A 88 7.78 14.18 -6.31
N SER A 89 8.82 14.87 -5.85
CA SER A 89 8.94 16.34 -5.91
C SER A 89 8.98 16.85 -7.35
N CYS A 90 9.78 16.22 -8.23
CA CYS A 90 9.81 16.52 -9.67
C CYS A 90 8.44 16.36 -10.34
N ALA A 91 7.70 15.30 -9.98
CA ALA A 91 6.33 15.09 -10.49
C ALA A 91 5.32 16.11 -9.93
N GLN A 92 5.46 16.52 -8.66
CA GLN A 92 4.63 17.59 -8.07
C GLN A 92 4.87 18.96 -8.73
N LYS A 93 6.11 19.22 -9.17
CA LYS A 93 6.49 20.41 -9.96
C LYS A 93 6.14 20.31 -11.45
N GLY A 94 5.56 19.21 -11.92
CA GLY A 94 5.23 19.01 -13.33
C GLY A 94 6.45 18.81 -14.26
N VAL A 95 7.65 18.63 -13.71
CA VAL A 95 8.88 18.34 -14.49
C VAL A 95 8.82 16.92 -15.10
N VAL A 96 8.04 16.04 -14.48
CA VAL A 96 7.82 14.66 -14.91
C VAL A 96 6.33 14.37 -14.90
N ASP A 97 5.79 13.99 -16.05
CA ASP A 97 4.38 13.60 -16.25
C ASP A 97 3.99 12.40 -15.36
N ASP A 98 4.89 11.41 -15.27
CA ASP A 98 4.67 10.13 -14.60
C ASP A 98 5.41 10.04 -13.24
N GLY A 99 4.74 10.40 -12.14
CA GLY A 99 5.23 10.18 -10.76
C GLY A 99 5.33 8.69 -10.34
N SER A 100 5.06 7.77 -11.25
CA SER A 100 4.90 6.33 -11.04
C SER A 100 6.19 5.56 -10.73
N LYS A 101 6.09 4.46 -9.95
CA LYS A 101 7.21 3.53 -9.69
C LYS A 101 7.85 3.00 -10.99
N ALA A 102 7.04 2.71 -12.00
CA ALA A 102 7.53 2.21 -13.28
C ALA A 102 8.42 3.23 -13.99
N ALA A 103 8.02 4.50 -14.04
CA ALA A 103 8.78 5.56 -14.69
C ALA A 103 10.13 5.84 -13.97
N LEU A 104 10.14 5.87 -12.63
CA LEU A 104 11.39 5.96 -11.88
C LEU A 104 12.33 4.77 -12.15
N ARG A 105 11.81 3.55 -12.20
CA ARG A 105 12.60 2.36 -12.56
C ARG A 105 13.18 2.48 -13.97
N SER A 106 12.39 2.90 -14.95
CA SER A 106 12.85 3.13 -16.32
C SER A 106 13.92 4.22 -16.40
N PHE A 107 13.80 5.30 -15.62
CA PHE A 107 14.82 6.35 -15.53
C PHE A 107 16.13 5.84 -14.91
N VAL A 108 16.07 5.07 -13.83
CA VAL A 108 17.24 4.45 -13.19
C VAL A 108 17.89 3.45 -14.14
N THR A 109 17.11 2.57 -14.78
CA THR A 109 17.60 1.57 -15.73
C THR A 109 18.32 2.23 -16.91
N LYS A 110 17.80 3.35 -17.45
CA LYS A 110 18.46 4.12 -18.52
C LYS A 110 19.81 4.74 -18.11
N ARG A 111 20.05 5.00 -16.81
CA ARG A 111 21.30 5.61 -16.31
C ARG A 111 22.31 4.62 -15.75
N THR A 112 21.87 3.51 -15.16
CA THR A 112 22.74 2.56 -14.44
C THR A 112 22.58 1.11 -14.87
N GLY A 113 21.70 0.82 -15.83
CA GLY A 113 21.39 -0.55 -16.28
C GLY A 113 20.59 -1.39 -15.28
N LYS A 114 20.28 -0.88 -14.09
CA LYS A 114 19.64 -1.64 -13.01
C LYS A 114 18.13 -1.40 -12.93
N THR A 115 17.36 -2.50 -12.89
CA THR A 115 15.89 -2.51 -12.96
C THR A 115 15.18 -1.89 -11.76
N ASP A 116 15.80 -1.88 -10.58
CA ASP A 116 15.27 -1.27 -9.36
C ASP A 116 16.34 -0.42 -8.66
N PRO A 117 15.98 0.75 -8.09
CA PRO A 117 16.90 1.56 -7.32
C PRO A 117 17.41 0.85 -6.06
N GLU A 118 16.75 -0.22 -5.60
CA GLU A 118 17.22 -1.06 -4.50
C GLU A 118 18.53 -1.81 -4.80
N PHE A 119 18.87 -2.04 -6.07
CA PHE A 119 20.14 -2.64 -6.50
C PHE A 119 21.28 -1.63 -6.70
N LEU A 120 21.01 -0.33 -6.56
CA LEU A 120 22.04 0.71 -6.58
C LEU A 120 22.98 0.57 -5.38
N THR A 121 24.26 0.80 -5.63
CA THR A 121 25.24 1.16 -4.60
C THR A 121 25.23 2.68 -4.36
N TYR A 122 25.90 3.16 -3.31
CA TYR A 122 25.98 4.59 -3.02
C TYR A 122 26.62 5.39 -4.17
N GLY A 123 27.72 4.90 -4.73
CA GLY A 123 28.42 5.57 -5.83
C GLY A 123 27.58 5.71 -7.11
N GLU A 124 26.76 4.71 -7.43
CA GLU A 124 25.82 4.78 -8.57
C GLU A 124 24.57 5.63 -8.26
N ALA A 125 24.18 5.74 -7.00
CA ALA A 125 23.05 6.56 -6.57
C ALA A 125 23.35 8.06 -6.65
N THR A 126 24.59 8.48 -6.34
CA THR A 126 25.01 9.89 -6.40
C THR A 126 24.69 10.60 -7.73
N PRO A 127 25.11 10.11 -8.92
CA PRO A 127 24.80 10.78 -10.18
C PRO A 127 23.30 10.76 -10.54
N VAL A 128 22.54 9.80 -10.00
CA VAL A 128 21.07 9.78 -10.13
C VAL A 128 20.44 10.86 -9.25
N ILE A 129 20.91 11.03 -8.01
CA ILE A 129 20.44 12.06 -7.07
C ILE A 129 20.74 13.47 -7.60
N GLU A 130 21.96 13.74 -8.09
CA GLU A 130 22.31 15.04 -8.64
C GLU A 130 21.52 15.36 -9.92
N ALA A 131 21.28 14.36 -10.78
CA ALA A 131 20.38 14.54 -11.93
C ALA A 131 18.94 14.85 -11.51
N LEU A 132 18.44 14.24 -10.42
CA LEU A 132 17.10 14.51 -9.90
C LEU A 132 16.98 15.92 -9.31
N LYS A 133 17.99 16.38 -8.53
CA LYS A 133 18.05 17.78 -8.06
C LYS A 133 18.09 18.77 -9.22
N ALA A 134 18.88 18.50 -10.26
CA ALA A 134 18.96 19.36 -11.43
C ALA A 134 17.66 19.40 -12.25
N MET A 135 16.83 18.35 -12.20
CA MET A 135 15.47 18.37 -12.74
C MET A 135 14.50 19.11 -11.81
N GLU A 136 14.58 18.90 -10.50
CA GLU A 136 13.78 19.63 -9.50
C GLU A 136 14.02 21.15 -9.53
N ALA A 137 15.23 21.60 -9.89
CA ALA A 137 15.57 23.01 -10.05
C ALA A 137 15.07 23.64 -11.37
N ARG A 138 14.48 22.85 -12.28
CA ARG A 138 13.99 23.31 -13.60
C ARG A 138 12.47 23.53 -13.66
N GLY A 139 11.72 23.18 -12.62
CA GLY A 139 10.29 23.47 -12.45
C GLY A 139 9.99 24.01 -11.07
#